data_AF-A0A7Y8GJJ8-F1
#
_entry.id   AF-A0A7Y8GJJ8-F1
#
_cell.length_a   1.000
_cell.length_b   1.000
_cell.length_c   1.000
_cell.angle_alpha   90.00
_cell.angle_beta   90.00
_cell.angle_gamma   90.00
#
_symmetry.space_group_name_H-M   'P 1'
#
loop_
_entity.id
_entity.type
_entity.pdbx_description
1 polymer ?
#
loop_
_entity_poly.entity_id
_entity_poly.type
_entity_poly.pdbx_seq_one_letter_code
_entity_poly.pdbx_strand_id
1 'polypeptide(L)'
;MIRAPLGHASYWDKVVNDSDSYIAKSQKLLLAPTADPDYAPQYAFEIGQDHLHQILRRYSAGDPITHLAHYFPGLLAAWEQAEHLGTTVWTTEQQFTRHHWRVNYDHYIFCFWLVGLALAL
;
A
#
# COMPACT_ATOMS: atom_id res chain seq x y z
N MET A 1 15.03 2.80 -16.33
CA MET A 1 14.97 4.23 -15.98
C MET A 1 16.32 4.66 -15.40
N ILE A 2 16.58 5.96 -15.23
CA ILE A 2 17.80 6.42 -14.54
C ILE A 2 17.54 6.33 -13.03
N ARG A 3 18.36 5.55 -12.31
CA ARG A 3 18.34 5.45 -10.84
C ARG A 3 18.50 6.83 -10.21
N ALA A 4 17.85 7.06 -9.07
CA ALA A 4 18.13 8.23 -8.25
C ALA A 4 19.65 8.32 -7.94
N PRO A 5 20.24 9.53 -7.95
CA PRO A 5 21.66 9.71 -7.65
C PRO A 5 22.01 9.45 -6.18
N LEU A 6 20.99 9.24 -5.34
CA LEU A 6 21.12 8.94 -3.92
C LEU A 6 21.20 7.43 -3.71
N GLY A 7 22.20 6.97 -2.97
CA GLY A 7 22.38 5.56 -2.60
C GLY A 7 23.07 4.71 -3.68
N HIS A 8 23.98 3.83 -3.24
CA HIS A 8 24.63 2.85 -4.13
C HIS A 8 23.65 1.74 -4.55
N ALA A 9 24.00 0.98 -5.58
CA ALA A 9 23.18 -0.15 -6.03
C ALA A 9 22.85 -1.14 -4.90
N SER A 10 23.84 -1.47 -4.06
CA SER A 10 23.66 -2.36 -2.91
C SER A 10 22.67 -1.84 -1.86
N TYR A 11 22.53 -0.52 -1.71
CA TYR A 11 21.52 0.07 -0.83
C TYR A 11 20.12 -0.19 -1.38
N TRP A 12 19.92 0.08 -2.67
CA TRP A 12 18.64 -0.12 -3.34
C TRP A 12 18.25 -1.60 -3.34
N ASP A 13 19.18 -2.49 -3.69
CA ASP A 13 18.95 -3.94 -3.68
C ASP A 13 18.52 -4.41 -2.29
N LYS A 14 19.19 -3.94 -1.24
CA LYS A 14 18.83 -4.27 0.14
C LYS A 14 17.42 -3.79 0.48
N VAL A 15 17.14 -2.49 0.31
CA VAL A 15 15.87 -1.90 0.73
C VAL A 15 14.69 -2.50 -0.03
N VAL A 16 14.86 -2.77 -1.31
CA VAL A 16 13.84 -3.41 -2.15
C VAL A 16 13.54 -4.83 -1.64
N ASN A 17 14.57 -5.65 -1.42
CA ASN A 17 14.41 -7.03 -0.95
C ASN A 17 13.84 -7.11 0.48
N ASP A 18 14.29 -6.23 1.37
CA ASP A 18 13.79 -6.15 2.75
C ASP A 18 12.30 -5.76 2.74
N SER A 19 11.91 -4.82 1.86
CA SER A 19 10.51 -4.39 1.71
C SER A 19 9.61 -5.49 1.14
N ASP A 20 10.06 -6.23 0.13
CA ASP A 20 9.30 -7.38 -0.42
C ASP A 20 9.07 -8.44 0.66
N SER A 21 10.11 -8.74 1.43
CA SER A 21 10.04 -9.70 2.54
C SER A 21 9.09 -9.24 3.64
N TYR A 22 9.09 -7.94 3.95
CA TYR A 22 8.18 -7.34 4.92
C TYR A 22 6.73 -7.43 4.47
N ILE A 23 6.41 -7.00 3.24
CA ILE A 23 5.06 -7.06 2.68
C ILE A 23 4.51 -8.49 2.72
N ALA A 24 5.31 -9.46 2.27
CA ALA A 24 4.90 -10.86 2.26
C ALA A 24 4.64 -11.41 3.68
N LYS A 25 5.41 -10.94 4.68
CA LYS A 25 5.19 -11.29 6.09
C LYS A 25 3.93 -10.63 6.62
N SER A 26 3.71 -9.35 6.36
CA SER A 26 2.53 -8.61 6.83
C SER A 26 1.23 -9.18 6.26
N GLN A 27 1.22 -9.56 4.98
CA GLN A 27 0.07 -10.25 4.36
C GLN A 27 -0.25 -11.58 5.06
N LYS A 28 0.77 -12.38 5.41
CA LYS A 28 0.56 -13.63 6.16
C LYS A 28 0.03 -13.38 7.56
N LEU A 29 0.47 -12.31 8.23
CA LEU A 29 0.00 -11.94 9.56
C LEU A 29 -1.46 -11.48 9.54
N LEU A 30 -1.88 -10.70 8.53
CA LEU A 30 -3.27 -10.26 8.37
C LEU A 30 -4.24 -11.45 8.24
N LEU A 31 -3.81 -12.54 7.60
CA LEU A 31 -4.62 -13.75 7.43
C LEU A 31 -4.59 -14.69 8.64
N ALA A 32 -3.74 -14.42 9.64
CA ALA A 32 -3.63 -15.27 10.81
C ALA A 32 -4.80 -15.02 11.80
N PRO A 33 -5.39 -16.07 12.39
CA PRO A 33 -6.57 -15.96 13.26
C PRO A 33 -6.31 -15.30 14.63
N THR A 34 -5.11 -14.79 14.87
CA THR A 34 -4.67 -14.23 16.17
C THR A 34 -4.59 -12.71 16.19
N ALA A 35 -5.01 -12.02 15.13
CA ALA A 35 -4.97 -10.56 15.06
C ALA A 35 -6.20 -9.93 15.73
N ASP A 36 -6.01 -8.76 16.36
CA ASP A 36 -7.07 -7.91 16.85
C ASP A 36 -8.00 -7.52 15.68
N PRO A 37 -9.28 -7.98 15.69
CA PRO A 37 -10.23 -7.67 14.62
C PRO A 37 -10.44 -6.17 14.44
N ASP A 38 -10.34 -5.38 15.51
CA ASP A 38 -10.60 -3.93 15.46
C ASP A 38 -9.47 -3.19 14.72
N TYR A 39 -8.25 -3.72 14.77
CA TYR A 39 -7.08 -3.18 14.08
C TYR A 39 -6.89 -3.75 12.67
N ALA A 40 -7.50 -4.90 12.35
CA ALA A 40 -7.35 -5.56 11.05
C ALA A 40 -7.62 -4.64 9.82
N PRO A 41 -8.65 -3.76 9.82
CA PRO A 41 -8.85 -2.80 8.73
C PRO A 41 -7.66 -1.84 8.55
N GLN A 42 -7.14 -1.33 9.66
CA GLN A 42 -5.99 -0.41 9.66
C GLN A 42 -4.73 -1.12 9.18
N TYR A 43 -4.50 -2.35 9.64
CA TYR A 43 -3.36 -3.15 9.23
C TYR A 43 -3.38 -3.50 7.73
N ALA A 44 -4.56 -3.82 7.18
CA ALA A 44 -4.73 -4.03 5.75
C ALA A 44 -4.43 -2.75 4.94
N PHE A 45 -4.85 -1.59 5.43
CA PHE A 45 -4.54 -0.30 4.80
C PHE A 45 -3.04 -0.02 4.78
N GLU A 46 -2.34 -0.27 5.88
CA GLU A 46 -0.88 -0.13 5.99
C GLU A 46 -0.14 -1.03 4.99
N ILE A 47 -0.61 -2.28 4.79
CA ILE A 47 -0.06 -3.16 3.74
C ILE A 47 -0.26 -2.54 2.35
N GLY A 48 -1.39 -1.88 2.10
CA GLY A 48 -1.60 -1.10 0.88
C GLY A 48 -0.54 -0.01 0.74
N GLN A 49 -0.31 0.79 1.79
CA GLN A 49 0.73 1.82 1.79
C GLN A 49 2.13 1.23 1.55
N ASP A 50 2.43 0.04 2.05
CA ASP A 50 3.71 -0.62 1.79
C ASP A 50 3.91 -0.97 0.32
N HIS A 51 2.87 -1.48 -0.36
CA HIS A 51 2.92 -1.71 -1.80
C HIS A 51 3.12 -0.41 -2.58
N LEU A 52 2.40 0.66 -2.21
CA LEU A 52 2.58 1.99 -2.79
C LEU A 52 4.02 2.48 -2.63
N HIS A 53 4.57 2.39 -1.42
CA HIS A 53 5.96 2.78 -1.17
C HIS A 53 6.94 1.90 -1.95
N GLN A 54 6.65 0.61 -2.13
CA GLN A 54 7.51 -0.30 -2.88
C GLN A 54 7.55 0.04 -4.39
N ILE A 55 6.41 0.42 -4.97
CA ILE A 55 6.35 0.96 -6.35
C ILE A 55 7.30 2.17 -6.48
N LEU A 56 7.21 3.13 -5.56
CA LEU A 56 8.05 4.35 -5.57
C LEU A 56 9.53 4.07 -5.30
N ARG A 57 9.84 3.11 -4.42
CA ARG A 57 11.21 2.67 -4.13
C ARG A 57 11.84 2.03 -5.36
N ARG A 58 11.14 1.13 -6.04
CA ARG A 58 11.62 0.46 -7.26
C ARG A 58 11.78 1.44 -8.43
N TYR A 59 10.84 2.39 -8.57
CA TYR A 59 11.00 3.52 -9.47
C TYR A 59 12.32 4.26 -9.21
N SER A 60 12.58 4.61 -7.95
CA SER A 60 13.79 5.32 -7.52
C SER A 60 15.06 4.48 -7.71
N ALA A 61 14.98 3.16 -7.56
CA ALA A 61 16.06 2.22 -7.85
C ALA A 61 16.39 2.12 -9.35
N GLY A 62 15.53 2.65 -10.22
CA GLY A 62 15.71 2.67 -11.67
C GLY A 62 15.09 1.48 -12.40
N ASP A 63 14.27 0.68 -11.71
CA ASP A 63 13.61 -0.50 -12.28
C ASP A 63 12.72 -0.11 -13.49
N PRO A 64 12.51 -1.03 -14.45
CA PRO A 64 11.57 -0.82 -15.55
C PRO A 64 10.13 -0.69 -15.06
N ILE A 65 9.35 0.24 -15.63
CA ILE A 65 7.92 0.46 -15.31
C ILE A 65 7.12 -0.86 -15.34
N THR A 66 7.42 -1.74 -16.30
CA THR A 66 6.77 -3.06 -16.42
C THR A 66 6.93 -3.95 -15.18
N HIS A 67 7.99 -3.76 -14.39
CA HIS A 67 8.18 -4.48 -13.13
C HIS A 67 7.40 -3.81 -11.98
N LEU A 68 7.17 -2.50 -12.04
CA LEU A 68 6.42 -1.76 -11.02
C LEU A 68 4.94 -2.13 -11.05
N ALA A 69 4.38 -2.33 -12.25
CA ALA A 69 2.98 -2.74 -12.44
C ALA A 69 2.61 -4.03 -11.66
N HIS A 70 3.58 -4.91 -11.40
CA HIS A 70 3.37 -6.14 -10.63
C HIS A 70 2.90 -5.90 -9.19
N TYR A 71 3.21 -4.75 -8.61
CA TYR A 71 2.86 -4.40 -7.23
C TYR A 71 1.48 -3.75 -7.11
N PHE A 72 0.94 -3.22 -8.21
CA PHE A 72 -0.33 -2.51 -8.19
C PHE A 72 -1.51 -3.40 -7.73
N PRO A 73 -1.64 -4.68 -8.18
CA PRO A 73 -2.68 -5.56 -7.66
C PRO A 73 -2.60 -5.78 -6.14
N GLY A 74 -1.39 -5.85 -5.57
CA GLY A 74 -1.19 -6.00 -4.13
C GLY A 74 -1.65 -4.78 -3.34
N LEU A 75 -1.36 -3.58 -3.85
CA LEU A 75 -1.87 -2.31 -3.33
C LEU A 75 -3.41 -2.28 -3.34
N LEU A 76 -4.02 -2.58 -4.49
CA LEU A 76 -5.47 -2.51 -4.65
C LEU A 76 -6.18 -3.53 -3.76
N ALA A 77 -5.74 -4.78 -3.75
CA ALA A 77 -6.34 -5.83 -2.94
C ALA A 77 -6.26 -5.53 -1.43
N ALA A 78 -5.13 -4.99 -0.97
CA ALA A 78 -4.97 -4.61 0.43
C ALA A 78 -5.89 -3.44 0.84
N TRP A 79 -6.05 -2.45 -0.04
CA TRP A 79 -7.01 -1.36 0.16
C TRP A 79 -8.45 -1.87 0.19
N GLU A 80 -8.87 -2.68 -0.80
CA GLU A 80 -10.22 -3.27 -0.82
C GLU A 80 -10.50 -4.13 0.43
N GLN A 81 -9.51 -4.88 0.89
CA GLN A 81 -9.60 -5.66 2.12
C GLN A 81 -9.77 -4.76 3.35
N ALA A 82 -9.04 -3.64 3.43
CA ALA A 82 -9.18 -2.66 4.50
C ALA A 82 -10.59 -2.08 4.55
N GLU A 83 -11.13 -1.71 3.38
CA GLU A 83 -12.49 -1.19 3.24
C GLU A 83 -13.53 -2.22 3.69
N HIS A 84 -13.38 -3.47 3.23
CA HIS A 84 -14.27 -4.56 3.59
C HIS A 84 -14.26 -4.85 5.09
N LEU A 85 -13.08 -5.01 5.70
CA LEU A 85 -12.95 -5.24 7.14
C LEU A 85 -13.49 -4.05 7.94
N GLY A 86 -13.31 -2.84 7.43
CA GLY A 86 -13.84 -1.63 8.07
C GLY A 86 -15.36 -1.64 8.24
N THR A 87 -16.09 -2.25 7.30
CA THR A 87 -17.57 -2.36 7.37
C THR A 87 -18.07 -3.13 8.59
N THR A 88 -17.25 -4.00 9.18
CA THR A 88 -17.66 -4.82 10.32
C THR A 88 -17.25 -4.23 11.67
N VAL A 89 -16.37 -3.24 11.68
CA VAL A 89 -15.74 -2.68 12.90
C VAL A 89 -16.09 -1.21 13.11
N TRP A 90 -16.12 -0.41 12.06
CA TRP A 90 -16.26 1.05 12.18
C TRP A 90 -17.72 1.48 12.39
N THR A 91 -17.91 2.51 13.22
CA THR A 91 -19.22 3.15 13.38
C THR A 91 -19.63 3.92 12.12
N THR A 92 -20.90 4.29 12.01
CA THR A 92 -21.42 5.12 10.91
C THR A 92 -20.65 6.44 10.76
N GLU A 93 -20.29 7.09 11.87
CA GLU A 93 -19.51 8.33 11.86
C GLU A 93 -18.07 8.09 11.38
N GLN A 94 -17.46 6.96 11.77
CA GLN A 94 -16.12 6.57 11.33
C GLN A 94 -16.10 6.22 9.84
N GLN A 95 -17.12 5.51 9.35
CA GLN A 95 -17.34 5.24 7.93
C GLN A 95 -17.42 6.56 7.14
N PHE A 96 -18.26 7.49 7.61
CA PHE A 96 -18.39 8.81 6.98
C PHE A 96 -17.05 9.58 6.93
N THR A 97 -16.31 9.62 8.04
CA THR A 97 -15.02 10.33 8.07
C THR A 97 -13.95 9.64 7.24
N ARG A 98 -13.96 8.31 7.11
CA ARG A 98 -12.97 7.56 6.33
C ARG A 98 -13.19 7.63 4.82
N HIS A 99 -14.44 7.80 4.35
CA HIS A 99 -14.76 7.75 2.91
C HIS A 99 -15.09 9.08 2.26
N HIS A 100 -15.33 10.12 3.06
CA HIS A 100 -15.83 11.37 2.51
C HIS A 100 -14.71 12.41 2.39
N TRP A 101 -14.23 12.63 1.16
CA TRP A 101 -13.21 13.63 0.79
C TRP A 101 -13.36 15.02 1.46
N ARG A 102 -14.60 15.50 1.63
CA ARG A 102 -14.90 16.79 2.33
C ARG A 102 -14.31 16.88 3.74
N VAL A 103 -14.19 15.75 4.44
CA VAL A 103 -13.73 15.70 5.84
C VAL A 103 -12.47 14.87 6.02
N ASN A 104 -11.93 14.31 4.93
CA ASN A 104 -10.72 13.49 4.94
C ASN A 104 -9.94 13.65 3.63
N TYR A 105 -8.93 14.51 3.69
CA TYR A 105 -8.03 14.77 2.56
C TYR A 105 -7.11 13.59 2.27
N ASP A 106 -6.75 12.79 3.27
CA ASP A 106 -5.88 11.63 3.09
C ASP A 106 -6.56 10.57 2.22
N HIS A 107 -7.87 10.34 2.42
CA HIS A 107 -8.67 9.48 1.55
C HIS A 107 -8.67 9.97 0.11
N TYR A 108 -8.88 11.27 -0.11
CA TYR A 108 -8.82 11.86 -1.46
C TYR A 108 -7.44 11.66 -2.12
N ILE A 109 -6.36 11.93 -1.38
CA ILE A 109 -4.99 11.77 -1.87
C ILE A 109 -4.73 10.31 -2.23
N PHE A 110 -5.16 9.37 -1.39
CA PHE A 110 -4.97 7.95 -1.64
C PHE A 110 -5.73 7.48 -2.88
N CYS A 111 -7.00 7.86 -3.06
CA CYS A 111 -7.75 7.57 -4.28
C CYS A 111 -7.11 8.19 -5.52
N PHE A 112 -6.59 9.42 -5.41
CA PHE A 112 -5.83 10.05 -6.49
C PHE A 112 -4.59 9.24 -6.87
N TRP A 113 -3.84 8.73 -5.89
CA TRP A 113 -2.70 7.83 -6.14
C TRP A 113 -3.12 6.52 -6.80
N LEU A 114 -4.19 5.87 -6.34
CA LEU A 114 -4.67 4.63 -6.94
C LEU A 114 -4.99 4.81 -8.43
N VAL A 115 -5.78 5.83 -8.77
CA VAL A 115 -6.16 6.11 -10.15
C VAL A 115 -4.97 6.56 -10.98
N GLY A 116 -4.13 7.45 -10.44
CA GLY A 116 -2.93 7.93 -11.13
C GLY A 116 -1.95 6.81 -11.46
N LEU A 117 -1.71 5.89 -10.52
CA LEU A 117 -0.84 4.74 -10.73
C LEU A 117 -1.46 3.72 -11.70
N ALA A 118 -2.77 3.48 -11.63
CA ALA A 118 -3.46 2.59 -12.57
C ALA A 118 -3.33 3.06 -14.03
N LEU A 119 -3.20 4.37 -14.26
CA LEU A 119 -3.03 4.96 -15.58
C LEU A 119 -1.58 5.05 -16.03
N ALA A 120 -0.63 5.11 -15.09
CA ALA A 120 0.78 5.36 -15.35
C ALA A 120 1.66 4.09 -15.43
N LEU A 121 1.20 2.99 -14.81
CA LEU A 121 1.87 1.68 -14.80
C LEU A 121 1.36 0.79 -15.94
#